data_AF-A0A7C9ERK0-F1
#
_entry.id   AF-A0A7C9ERK0-F1
#
_cell.length_a   1.000
_cell.length_b   1.000
_cell.length_c   1.000
_cell.angle_alpha   90.00
_cell.angle_beta   90.00
_cell.angle_gamma   90.00
#
_symmetry.space_group_name_H-M   'P 1'
#
loop_
_entity.id
_entity.type
_entity.pdbx_description
1 polymer ?
#
loop_
_entity_poly.entity_id
_entity_poly.type
_entity_poly.pdbx_seq_one_letter_code
_entity_poly.pdbx_strand_id
1 'polypeptide(L)'
;MSISILGHHISAPILIAPTAFHKLAHPEGEIATAKAAAASKTIMVLSFSSMSSLEEVASSCDAVRFFQLYVFKNRDVSAWLVKRAESSGYKAIVVTVDTPRLGRREADIKNKMIAPQLKNLEGLMSTKVVTDKGSGPEAFANSTFDSSFCWKDIDWLRSITKLPILVKGILTHEDATKAAEIGVDGIIVSNHGGRQLDYAPA
;
A
#
# COMPACT_ATOMS: atom_id res chain seq x y z
N MET A 1 -25.64 2.35 -9.33
CA MET A 1 -24.71 1.22 -9.14
C MET A 1 -24.00 1.31 -7.79
N SER A 2 -24.62 1.88 -6.76
CA SER A 2 -23.98 2.07 -5.45
C SER A 2 -23.83 0.76 -4.70
N ILE A 3 -22.76 0.64 -3.92
CA ILE A 3 -22.44 -0.54 -3.09
C ILE A 3 -21.81 -0.08 -1.78
N SER A 4 -21.75 -0.97 -0.79
CA SER A 4 -21.01 -0.75 0.45
C SER A 4 -19.77 -1.65 0.49
N ILE A 5 -18.62 -1.08 0.80
CA ILE A 5 -17.35 -1.80 1.02
C ILE A 5 -16.94 -1.57 2.46
N LEU A 6 -16.87 -2.66 3.26
CA LEU A 6 -16.56 -2.60 4.70
C LEU A 6 -17.42 -1.57 5.47
N GLY A 7 -18.71 -1.47 5.12
CA GLY A 7 -19.65 -0.54 5.74
C GLY A 7 -19.66 0.88 5.14
N HIS A 8 -18.77 1.18 4.19
CA HIS A 8 -18.68 2.49 3.53
C HIS A 8 -19.37 2.49 2.17
N HIS A 9 -20.38 3.34 2.02
CA HIS A 9 -21.12 3.50 0.76
C HIS A 9 -20.28 4.25 -0.29
N ILE A 10 -20.22 3.70 -1.50
CA ILE A 10 -19.59 4.31 -2.66
C ILE A 10 -20.59 4.39 -3.84
N SER A 11 -20.41 5.38 -4.72
CA SER A 11 -21.33 5.68 -5.83
C SER A 11 -21.36 4.61 -6.92
N ALA A 12 -20.23 3.94 -7.13
CA ALA A 12 -20.00 2.86 -8.08
C ALA A 12 -18.94 1.89 -7.53
N PRO A 13 -18.89 0.62 -7.99
CA PRO A 13 -17.90 -0.37 -7.53
C PRO A 13 -16.51 -0.14 -8.15
N ILE A 14 -16.03 1.11 -8.15
CA ILE A 14 -14.76 1.53 -8.75
C ILE A 14 -14.01 2.35 -7.71
N LEU A 15 -12.86 1.86 -7.25
CA LEU A 15 -12.01 2.49 -6.23
C LEU A 15 -10.67 2.90 -6.85
N ILE A 16 -9.94 3.79 -6.17
CA ILE A 16 -8.58 4.17 -6.56
C ILE A 16 -7.58 3.24 -5.85
N ALA A 17 -6.85 2.43 -6.63
CA ALA A 17 -5.82 1.53 -6.14
C ALA A 17 -4.56 2.28 -5.62
N PRO A 18 -3.76 1.67 -4.73
CA PRO A 18 -2.56 2.33 -4.22
C PRO A 18 -1.47 2.35 -5.29
N THR A 19 -1.11 3.55 -5.72
CA THR A 19 0.04 3.84 -6.57
C THR A 19 0.98 4.79 -5.83
N ALA A 20 2.28 4.61 -6.01
CA ALA A 20 3.30 5.40 -5.32
C ALA A 20 3.62 6.70 -6.08
N PHE A 21 4.18 7.68 -5.36
CA PHE A 21 4.88 8.84 -5.94
C PHE A 21 4.03 9.74 -6.85
N HIS A 22 2.79 10.10 -6.46
CA HIS A 22 1.90 10.86 -7.35
C HIS A 22 2.48 12.23 -7.73
N LYS A 23 3.35 12.82 -6.88
CA LYS A 23 4.02 14.10 -7.18
C LYS A 23 5.02 14.04 -8.33
N LEU A 24 5.38 12.85 -8.82
CA LEU A 24 6.10 12.71 -10.10
C LEU A 24 5.21 12.99 -11.31
N ALA A 25 3.89 12.81 -11.17
CA ALA A 25 2.92 13.05 -12.24
C ALA A 25 2.32 14.46 -12.18
N HIS A 26 2.04 14.99 -10.98
CA HIS A 26 1.47 16.32 -10.81
C HIS A 26 1.85 16.92 -9.44
N PRO A 27 2.16 18.22 -9.30
CA PRO A 27 2.60 18.83 -8.03
C PRO A 27 1.67 18.59 -6.83
N GLU A 28 0.34 18.54 -7.05
CA GLU A 28 -0.63 18.25 -5.98
C GLU A 28 -0.61 16.77 -5.53
N GLY A 29 -0.12 15.86 -6.37
CA GLY A 29 0.04 14.44 -6.06
C GLY A 29 -1.17 13.79 -5.40
N GLU A 30 -0.93 13.11 -4.28
CA GLU A 30 -1.93 12.33 -3.56
C GLU A 30 -3.07 13.18 -2.98
N ILE A 31 -2.87 14.49 -2.79
CA ILE A 31 -3.91 15.41 -2.34
C ILE A 31 -4.96 15.61 -3.45
N ALA A 32 -4.54 15.79 -4.69
CA ALA A 32 -5.47 15.88 -5.83
C ALA A 32 -6.27 14.58 -5.99
N THR A 33 -5.61 13.43 -5.86
CA THR A 33 -6.26 12.12 -5.92
C THR A 33 -7.30 11.94 -4.81
N ALA A 34 -6.99 12.37 -3.58
CA ALA A 34 -7.94 12.28 -2.46
C ALA A 34 -9.17 13.17 -2.67
N LYS A 35 -8.98 14.41 -3.13
CA LYS A 35 -10.08 15.32 -3.47
C LYS A 35 -10.96 14.76 -4.59
N ALA A 36 -10.36 14.15 -5.61
CA ALA A 36 -11.10 13.50 -6.68
C ALA A 36 -11.90 12.28 -6.18
N ALA A 37 -11.34 11.49 -5.26
CA ALA A 37 -12.06 10.39 -4.63
C ALA A 37 -13.27 10.86 -3.82
N ALA A 38 -13.12 11.94 -3.04
CA ALA A 38 -14.23 12.58 -2.31
C ALA A 38 -15.33 13.06 -3.27
N ALA A 39 -14.96 13.83 -4.29
CA ALA A 39 -15.92 14.35 -5.28
C ALA A 39 -16.65 13.23 -6.03
N SER A 40 -15.95 12.13 -6.31
CA SER A 40 -16.51 10.95 -6.99
C SER A 40 -17.27 10.01 -6.03
N LYS A 41 -17.27 10.30 -4.72
CA LYS A 41 -17.85 9.46 -3.66
C LYS A 41 -17.35 8.01 -3.74
N THR A 42 -16.03 7.85 -3.84
CA THR A 42 -15.36 6.55 -3.82
C THR A 42 -14.21 6.51 -2.80
N ILE A 43 -13.66 5.32 -2.59
CA ILE A 43 -12.54 5.08 -1.69
C ILE A 43 -11.22 5.28 -2.43
N MET A 44 -10.29 5.98 -1.77
CA MET A 44 -8.88 6.00 -2.16
C MET A 44 -8.08 5.06 -1.27
N VAL A 45 -7.30 4.17 -1.87
CA VAL A 45 -6.26 3.42 -1.16
C VAL A 45 -4.95 4.18 -1.29
N LEU A 46 -4.46 4.79 -0.20
CA LEU A 46 -3.19 5.52 -0.19
C LEU A 46 -2.02 4.55 -0.03
N SER A 47 -0.96 4.69 -0.81
CA SER A 47 0.29 3.93 -0.60
C SER A 47 1.12 4.51 0.54
N PHE A 48 1.77 3.66 1.37
CA PHE A 48 2.81 4.14 2.28
C PHE A 48 3.93 4.89 1.53
N SER A 49 4.19 4.53 0.26
CA SER A 49 5.13 5.20 -0.66
C SER A 49 4.58 6.50 -1.28
N SER A 50 3.78 7.24 -0.53
CA SER A 50 3.23 8.53 -0.93
C SER A 50 4.24 9.67 -0.72
N MET A 51 4.19 10.68 -1.60
CA MET A 51 4.96 11.93 -1.51
C MET A 51 4.21 13.05 -0.77
N SER A 52 3.01 12.75 -0.26
CA SER A 52 2.33 13.48 0.81
C SER A 52 2.16 12.57 2.03
N SER A 53 2.22 13.12 3.24
CA SER A 53 1.99 12.30 4.44
C SER A 53 0.53 11.84 4.51
N LEU A 54 0.29 10.73 5.20
CA LEU A 54 -1.06 10.23 5.40
C LEU A 54 -1.95 11.24 6.14
N GLU A 55 -1.38 12.08 7.02
CA GLU A 55 -2.07 13.17 7.71
C GLU A 55 -2.42 14.31 6.77
N GLU A 56 -1.48 14.75 5.92
CA GLU A 56 -1.73 15.79 4.90
C GLU A 56 -2.90 15.37 4.01
N VAL A 57 -2.88 14.12 3.52
CA VAL A 57 -3.96 13.54 2.72
C VAL A 57 -5.27 13.48 3.51
N ALA A 58 -5.24 13.03 4.78
CA ALA A 58 -6.44 12.93 5.61
C ALA A 58 -7.09 14.30 5.89
N SER A 59 -6.29 15.34 6.13
CA SER A 59 -6.79 16.70 6.39
C SER A 59 -7.28 17.45 5.13
N SER A 60 -6.95 16.95 3.93
CA SER A 60 -7.19 17.69 2.68
C SER A 60 -8.64 17.67 2.19
N CYS A 61 -9.41 16.64 2.55
CA CYS A 61 -10.80 16.46 2.15
C CYS A 61 -11.47 15.34 2.97
N ASP A 62 -12.80 15.35 3.00
CA ASP A 62 -13.59 14.25 3.56
C ASP A 62 -13.77 13.13 2.52
N ALA A 63 -12.79 12.23 2.45
CA ALA A 63 -12.82 11.02 1.62
C ALA A 63 -12.73 9.79 2.51
N VAL A 64 -13.40 8.69 2.12
CA VAL A 64 -13.09 7.38 2.71
C VAL A 64 -11.75 6.93 2.17
N ARG A 65 -10.83 6.59 3.06
CA ARG A 65 -9.45 6.23 2.71
C ARG A 65 -9.04 4.92 3.38
N PHE A 66 -8.41 4.04 2.61
CA PHE A 66 -7.68 2.88 3.12
C PHE A 66 -6.18 3.13 3.00
N PHE A 67 -5.37 2.46 3.82
CA PHE A 67 -3.92 2.66 3.83
C PHE A 67 -3.20 1.38 3.44
N GLN A 68 -2.45 1.42 2.34
CA GLN A 68 -1.65 0.31 1.86
C GLN A 68 -0.27 0.31 2.53
N LEU A 69 0.12 -0.85 3.05
CA LEU A 69 1.39 -1.08 3.77
C LEU A 69 2.14 -2.29 3.20
N TYR A 70 3.48 -2.24 3.26
CA TYR A 70 4.33 -3.43 3.30
C TYR A 70 4.84 -3.62 4.72
N VAL A 71 5.00 -4.87 5.14
CA VAL A 71 5.61 -5.13 6.44
C VAL A 71 7.12 -5.04 6.32
N PHE A 72 7.69 -4.11 7.07
CA PHE A 72 9.13 -3.86 7.12
C PHE A 72 9.83 -4.85 8.05
N LYS A 73 11.12 -5.10 7.80
CA LYS A 73 12.00 -5.86 8.71
C LYS A 73 11.99 -5.27 10.11
N ASN A 74 12.04 -3.94 10.20
CA ASN A 74 11.77 -3.25 11.45
C ASN A 74 10.25 -3.15 11.66
N ARG A 75 9.71 -4.04 12.49
CA ARG A 75 8.28 -4.10 12.82
C ARG A 75 7.77 -2.82 13.51
N ASP A 76 8.63 -2.08 14.21
CA ASP A 76 8.23 -0.82 14.86
C ASP A 76 7.84 0.24 13.84
N VAL A 77 8.53 0.32 12.70
CA VAL A 77 8.17 1.24 11.60
C VAL A 77 6.78 0.89 11.05
N SER A 78 6.51 -0.41 10.86
CA SER A 78 5.22 -0.89 10.39
C SER A 78 4.11 -0.56 11.40
N ALA A 79 4.33 -0.84 12.69
CA ALA A 79 3.38 -0.56 13.77
C ALA A 79 3.11 0.95 13.90
N TRP A 80 4.15 1.77 13.76
CA TRP A 80 4.02 3.22 13.80
C TRP A 80 3.16 3.76 12.65
N LEU A 81 3.36 3.27 11.42
CA LEU A 81 2.54 3.66 10.27
C LEU A 81 1.08 3.24 10.43
N VAL A 82 0.82 2.03 10.92
CA VAL A 82 -0.53 1.53 11.20
C VAL A 82 -1.24 2.43 12.22
N LYS A 83 -0.56 2.74 13.34
CA LYS A 83 -1.10 3.62 14.38
C LYS A 83 -1.40 5.03 13.84
N ARG A 84 -0.53 5.57 12.99
CA ARG A 84 -0.73 6.87 12.33
C ARG A 84 -1.94 6.85 11.39
N ALA A 85 -2.09 5.79 10.58
CA ALA A 85 -3.25 5.61 9.72
C ALA A 85 -4.56 5.57 10.53
N GLU A 86 -4.61 4.76 11.58
CA GLU A 86 -5.78 4.66 12.47
C GLU A 86 -6.11 6.01 13.13
N SER A 87 -5.09 6.69 13.66
CA SER A 87 -5.24 8.02 14.30
C SER A 87 -5.67 9.11 13.32
N SER A 88 -5.38 8.95 12.02
CA SER A 88 -5.75 9.89 10.96
C SER A 88 -7.08 9.52 10.28
N GLY A 89 -7.84 8.59 10.85
CA GLY A 89 -9.18 8.25 10.40
C GLY A 89 -9.25 7.39 9.14
N TYR A 90 -8.14 6.74 8.74
CA TYR A 90 -8.18 5.71 7.71
C TYR A 90 -9.06 4.54 8.18
N LYS A 91 -9.71 3.88 7.23
CA LYS A 91 -10.81 2.94 7.51
C LYS A 91 -10.45 1.47 7.32
N ALA A 92 -9.30 1.18 6.74
CA ALA A 92 -8.77 -0.17 6.62
C ALA A 92 -7.26 -0.16 6.34
N ILE A 93 -6.59 -1.26 6.68
CA ILE A 93 -5.22 -1.55 6.28
C ILE A 93 -5.24 -2.52 5.09
N VAL A 94 -4.57 -2.14 4.00
CA VAL A 94 -4.35 -3.01 2.84
C VAL A 94 -2.92 -3.52 2.90
N VAL A 95 -2.72 -4.74 3.41
CA VAL A 95 -1.39 -5.35 3.46
C VAL A 95 -1.08 -6.02 2.13
N THR A 96 0.02 -5.62 1.52
CA THR A 96 0.45 -6.20 0.24
C THR A 96 1.32 -7.43 0.50
N VAL A 97 0.93 -8.58 -0.05
CA VAL A 97 1.57 -9.88 0.20
C VAL A 97 2.32 -10.47 -1.01
N ASP A 98 2.26 -9.80 -2.17
CA ASP A 98 2.90 -10.23 -3.43
C ASP A 98 4.31 -9.63 -3.66
N THR A 99 4.87 -8.93 -2.67
CA THR A 99 6.18 -8.25 -2.77
C THR A 99 7.15 -8.59 -1.62
N PRO A 100 7.53 -9.88 -1.41
CA PRO A 100 8.64 -10.21 -0.51
C PRO A 100 9.99 -9.67 -1.03
N ARG A 101 10.09 -9.51 -2.35
CA ARG A 101 11.12 -8.80 -3.10
C ARG A 101 10.43 -7.97 -4.18
N LEU A 102 11.03 -6.85 -4.56
CA LEU A 102 10.48 -6.05 -5.66
C LEU A 102 10.68 -6.77 -6.99
N GLY A 103 9.66 -6.74 -7.85
CA GLY A 103 9.77 -7.23 -9.22
C GLY A 103 10.84 -6.46 -10.01
N ARG A 104 11.49 -7.15 -10.95
CA ARG A 104 12.56 -6.58 -11.78
C ARG A 104 11.95 -5.75 -12.91
N ARG A 105 12.01 -4.43 -12.77
CA ARG A 105 11.44 -3.47 -13.74
C ARG A 105 12.56 -2.90 -14.60
N GLU A 106 12.74 -3.44 -15.80
CA GLU A 106 13.89 -3.10 -16.65
C GLU A 106 14.02 -1.61 -16.96
N ALA A 107 12.91 -0.92 -17.17
CA ALA A 107 12.91 0.52 -17.43
C ALA A 107 13.48 1.30 -16.23
N ASP A 108 13.09 0.95 -15.00
CA ASP A 108 13.59 1.59 -13.78
C ASP A 108 15.11 1.38 -13.63
N ILE A 109 15.62 0.21 -14.03
CA ILE A 109 17.05 -0.13 -14.02
C ILE A 109 17.80 0.69 -15.08
N LYS A 110 17.33 0.66 -16.34
CA LYS A 110 17.94 1.38 -17.47
C LYS A 110 17.99 2.89 -17.22
N ASN A 111 16.92 3.44 -16.62
CA ASN A 111 16.80 4.86 -16.32
C ASN A 111 17.45 5.26 -14.99
N LYS A 112 18.02 4.32 -14.24
CA LYS A 112 18.60 4.55 -12.91
C LYS A 112 17.62 5.28 -11.98
N MET A 113 16.37 4.82 -11.95
CA MET A 113 15.30 5.47 -11.18
C MET A 113 15.72 5.60 -9.71
N ILE A 114 15.63 6.82 -9.18
CA ILE A 114 15.90 7.13 -7.78
C ILE A 114 14.61 6.99 -6.98
N ALA A 115 14.67 6.40 -5.80
CA ALA A 115 13.54 6.41 -4.87
C ALA A 115 13.36 7.83 -4.30
N PRO A 116 12.20 8.48 -4.50
CA PRO A 116 11.96 9.81 -3.94
C PRO A 116 11.83 9.74 -2.41
N GLN A 117 11.96 10.88 -1.75
CA GLN A 117 11.73 10.98 -0.32
C GLN A 117 10.25 10.69 -0.01
N LEU A 118 10.01 9.70 0.85
CA LEU A 118 8.67 9.31 1.27
C LEU A 118 8.27 10.07 2.53
N LYS A 119 7.19 10.86 2.44
CA LYS A 119 6.72 11.68 3.55
C LYS A 119 6.25 10.86 4.75
N ASN A 120 5.73 9.66 4.51
CA ASN A 120 5.33 8.76 5.59
C ASN A 120 6.50 8.20 6.40
N LEU A 121 7.72 8.17 5.83
CA LEU A 121 8.91 7.62 6.49
C LEU A 121 9.86 8.70 7.03
N GLU A 122 9.50 9.98 6.87
CA GLU A 122 10.29 11.11 7.34
C GLU A 122 10.50 11.00 8.86
N GLY A 123 11.76 11.07 9.30
CA GLY A 123 12.16 10.89 10.71
C GLY A 123 12.18 9.45 11.22
N LEU A 124 11.69 8.46 10.45
CA LEU A 124 11.67 7.05 10.85
C LEU A 124 12.81 6.25 10.21
N MET A 125 13.08 6.49 8.93
CA MET A 125 14.18 5.85 8.22
C MET A 125 14.58 6.62 6.96
N SER A 126 15.83 6.46 6.54
CA SER A 126 16.29 7.01 5.27
C SER A 126 15.66 6.25 4.09
N THR A 127 15.14 7.00 3.12
CA THR A 127 14.72 6.50 1.80
C THR A 127 15.82 6.61 0.75
N LYS A 128 16.91 7.31 1.08
CA LYS A 128 18.08 7.41 0.19
C LYS A 128 18.82 6.08 0.20
N VAL A 129 18.87 5.46 -0.98
CA VAL A 129 19.64 4.25 -1.21
C VAL A 129 20.55 4.49 -2.41
N VAL A 130 21.84 4.18 -2.26
CA VAL A 130 22.81 4.21 -3.36
C VAL A 130 23.00 2.77 -3.81
N THR A 131 22.84 2.52 -5.10
CA THR A 131 23.10 1.20 -5.69
C THR A 131 23.72 1.34 -7.07
N ASP A 132 24.74 0.52 -7.34
CA ASP A 132 25.37 0.38 -8.65
C ASP A 132 24.71 -0.75 -9.47
N LYS A 133 23.76 -1.47 -8.86
CA LYS A 133 23.05 -2.62 -9.43
C LYS A 133 21.54 -2.43 -9.27
N GLY A 134 20.76 -2.64 -10.33
CA GLY A 134 19.30 -2.55 -10.27
C GLY A 134 18.78 -1.12 -10.23
N SER A 135 17.63 -0.90 -9.58
CA SER A 135 17.01 0.44 -9.42
C SER A 135 16.95 0.88 -7.95
N GLY A 136 16.81 2.19 -7.71
CA GLY A 136 16.67 2.76 -6.37
C GLY A 136 15.47 2.18 -5.59
N PRO A 137 14.27 2.08 -6.17
CA PRO A 137 13.13 1.42 -5.53
C PRO A 137 13.39 -0.04 -5.16
N GLU A 138 14.09 -0.80 -6.01
CA GLU A 138 14.45 -2.21 -5.75
C GLU A 138 15.41 -2.30 -4.56
N ALA A 139 16.45 -1.46 -4.53
CA ALA A 139 17.42 -1.44 -3.43
C ALA A 139 16.78 -1.01 -2.09
N PHE A 140 15.85 -0.05 -2.13
CA PHE A 140 15.04 0.32 -0.97
C PHE A 140 14.19 -0.84 -0.46
N ALA A 141 13.44 -1.50 -1.35
CA ALA A 141 12.63 -2.66 -0.98
C ALA A 141 13.49 -3.81 -0.39
N ASN A 142 14.62 -4.14 -1.02
CA ASN A 142 15.50 -5.23 -0.56
C ASN A 142 16.11 -4.95 0.82
N SER A 143 16.43 -3.70 1.12
CA SER A 143 16.99 -3.31 2.42
C SER A 143 15.92 -3.28 3.51
N THR A 144 14.67 -2.91 3.19
CA THR A 144 13.66 -2.55 4.19
C THR A 144 12.50 -3.55 4.34
N PHE A 145 12.03 -4.20 3.27
CA PHE A 145 10.89 -5.11 3.32
C PHE A 145 11.26 -6.46 3.91
N ASP A 146 10.35 -7.04 4.68
CA ASP A 146 10.56 -8.36 5.25
C ASP A 146 10.10 -9.48 4.30
N SER A 147 11.06 -10.19 3.72
CA SER A 147 10.78 -11.37 2.88
C SER A 147 10.37 -12.62 3.65
N SER A 148 10.45 -12.61 4.98
CA SER A 148 10.00 -13.72 5.83
C SER A 148 8.54 -13.58 6.26
N PHE A 149 7.87 -12.48 5.89
CA PHE A 149 6.46 -12.24 6.19
C PHE A 149 5.60 -13.42 5.71
N CYS A 150 4.78 -13.93 6.61
CA CYS A 150 3.95 -15.10 6.39
C CYS A 150 2.57 -14.94 7.04
N TRP A 151 1.72 -15.94 6.86
CA TRP A 151 0.37 -15.94 7.41
C TRP A 151 0.28 -15.70 8.93
N LYS A 152 1.28 -16.12 9.72
CA LYS A 152 1.32 -15.87 11.17
C LYS A 152 1.51 -14.39 11.52
N ASP A 153 2.12 -13.61 10.62
CA ASP A 153 2.31 -12.19 10.83
C ASP A 153 1.01 -11.39 10.64
N ILE A 154 -0.05 -12.01 10.09
CA ILE A 154 -1.39 -11.40 10.08
C ILE A 154 -1.95 -11.29 11.50
N ASP A 155 -1.69 -12.26 12.38
CA ASP A 155 -2.07 -12.19 13.79
C ASP A 155 -1.33 -11.06 14.51
N TRP A 156 -0.04 -10.87 14.19
CA TRP A 156 0.71 -9.71 14.67
C TRP A 156 0.10 -8.39 14.17
N LEU A 157 -0.23 -8.27 12.87
CA LEU A 157 -0.83 -7.06 12.33
C LEU A 157 -2.19 -6.76 13.00
N ARG A 158 -3.00 -7.80 13.26
CA ARG A 158 -4.26 -7.68 14.00
C ARG A 158 -4.05 -7.27 15.45
N SER A 159 -2.95 -7.65 16.08
CA SER A 159 -2.65 -7.26 17.46
C SER A 159 -2.36 -5.76 17.63
N ILE A 160 -2.01 -5.05 16.56
CA ILE A 160 -1.60 -3.64 16.60
C ILE A 160 -2.64 -2.67 16.01
N THR A 161 -3.77 -3.16 15.47
CA THR A 161 -4.85 -2.31 14.97
C THR A 161 -6.22 -2.96 15.11
N LYS A 162 -7.25 -2.12 15.19
CA LYS A 162 -8.66 -2.55 15.13
C LYS A 162 -9.28 -2.34 13.75
N LEU A 163 -8.54 -1.74 12.82
CA LEU A 163 -9.02 -1.52 11.47
C LEU A 163 -9.15 -2.87 10.72
N PRO A 164 -10.15 -3.01 9.84
CA PRO A 164 -10.22 -4.13 8.91
C PRO A 164 -8.91 -4.31 8.12
N ILE A 165 -8.50 -5.56 7.93
CA ILE A 165 -7.30 -5.94 7.19
C ILE A 165 -7.72 -6.58 5.87
N LEU A 166 -7.34 -5.96 4.75
CA LEU A 166 -7.45 -6.54 3.42
C LEU A 166 -6.09 -7.05 2.97
N VAL A 167 -6.04 -8.29 2.46
CA VAL A 167 -4.82 -8.85 1.85
C VAL A 167 -4.83 -8.60 0.35
N LYS A 168 -3.82 -7.89 -0.15
CA LYS A 168 -3.65 -7.57 -1.58
C LYS A 168 -2.52 -8.39 -2.18
N GLY A 169 -2.80 -9.08 -3.28
CA GLY A 169 -1.78 -9.87 -4.00
C GLY A 169 -2.11 -11.36 -4.13
N ILE A 170 -3.35 -11.76 -3.82
CA ILE A 170 -3.78 -13.16 -3.88
C ILE A 170 -4.19 -13.48 -5.32
N LEU A 171 -3.65 -14.57 -5.88
CA LEU A 171 -3.95 -15.02 -7.25
C LEU A 171 -4.35 -16.51 -7.32
N THR A 172 -4.31 -17.22 -6.20
CA THR A 172 -4.54 -18.66 -6.13
C THR A 172 -5.74 -18.95 -5.25
N HIS A 173 -6.42 -20.08 -5.49
CA HIS A 173 -7.54 -20.47 -4.65
C HIS A 173 -7.06 -20.90 -3.27
N GLU A 174 -5.88 -21.51 -3.18
CA GLU A 174 -5.26 -21.98 -1.95
C GLU A 174 -5.00 -20.84 -0.97
N ASP A 175 -4.42 -19.74 -1.46
CA ASP A 175 -4.15 -18.57 -0.63
C ASP A 175 -5.44 -17.81 -0.28
N ALA A 176 -6.45 -17.82 -1.16
CA ALA A 176 -7.76 -17.25 -0.87
C ALA A 176 -8.50 -18.03 0.23
N THR A 177 -8.46 -19.37 0.18
CA THR A 177 -8.96 -20.24 1.25
C THR A 177 -8.20 -19.96 2.55
N LYS A 178 -6.87 -19.84 2.47
CA LYS A 178 -6.06 -19.59 3.67
C LYS A 178 -6.36 -18.23 4.31
N ALA A 179 -6.53 -17.20 3.50
CA ALA A 179 -6.93 -15.87 3.95
C ALA A 179 -8.30 -15.90 4.67
N ALA A 180 -9.27 -16.65 4.13
CA ALA A 180 -10.57 -16.83 4.76
C ALA A 180 -10.49 -17.60 6.10
N GLU A 181 -9.68 -18.67 6.18
CA GLU A 181 -9.46 -19.43 7.42
C GLU A 181 -8.90 -18.56 8.57
N ILE A 182 -7.98 -17.64 8.24
CA ILE A 182 -7.34 -16.72 9.20
C ILE A 182 -8.26 -15.53 9.51
N GLY A 183 -9.40 -15.40 8.82
CA GLY A 183 -10.40 -14.37 9.06
C GLY A 183 -9.92 -12.97 8.72
N VAL A 184 -9.26 -12.78 7.57
CA VAL A 184 -9.02 -11.42 7.04
C VAL A 184 -10.36 -10.82 6.59
N ASP A 185 -10.46 -9.49 6.62
CA ASP A 185 -11.72 -8.78 6.34
C ASP A 185 -11.99 -8.60 4.84
N GLY A 186 -10.99 -8.87 3.99
CA GLY A 186 -11.14 -8.86 2.55
C GLY A 186 -9.92 -9.34 1.78
N ILE A 187 -10.14 -9.74 0.54
CA ILE A 187 -9.10 -10.14 -0.41
C ILE A 187 -9.14 -9.17 -1.60
N ILE A 188 -7.97 -8.69 -2.02
CA ILE A 188 -7.80 -7.96 -3.28
C ILE A 188 -6.99 -8.85 -4.21
N VAL A 189 -7.69 -9.46 -5.18
CA VAL A 189 -7.08 -10.20 -6.28
C VAL A 189 -6.24 -9.24 -7.12
N SER A 190 -4.92 -9.46 -7.15
CA SER A 190 -3.98 -8.51 -7.75
C SER A 190 -2.68 -9.20 -8.10
N ASN A 191 -2.18 -8.95 -9.31
CA ASN A 191 -0.80 -9.29 -9.73
C ASN A 191 0.14 -8.07 -9.65
N HIS A 192 -0.19 -7.13 -8.75
CA HIS A 192 0.52 -5.87 -8.60
C HIS A 192 0.53 -4.98 -9.86
N GLY A 193 -0.47 -5.12 -10.74
CA GLY A 193 -0.53 -4.40 -12.01
C GLY A 193 0.52 -4.89 -13.01
N GLY A 194 0.84 -6.19 -12.97
CA GLY A 194 1.84 -6.81 -13.84
C GLY A 194 3.29 -6.41 -13.52
N ARG A 195 3.58 -5.98 -12.29
CA ARG A 195 4.89 -5.37 -11.90
C ARG A 195 5.72 -6.22 -10.93
N GLN A 196 5.24 -7.40 -10.57
CA GLN A 196 5.90 -8.32 -9.63
C GLN A 196 6.43 -9.55 -10.38
N LEU A 197 5.67 -10.65 -10.42
CA LEU A 197 6.03 -11.85 -11.17
C LEU A 197 5.40 -11.78 -12.57
N ASP A 198 6.24 -11.74 -13.60
CA ASP A 198 5.79 -11.84 -14.99
C ASP A 198 5.19 -13.22 -15.27
N TYR A 199 4.30 -13.32 -16.25
CA TYR A 199 3.49 -14.52 -16.58
C TYR A 199 2.47 -14.96 -15.52
N ALA A 200 2.32 -14.23 -14.41
CA ALA A 200 1.18 -14.41 -13.53
C ALA A 200 -0.13 -14.06 -14.26
N PRO A 201 -1.26 -14.73 -13.94
CA PRO A 201 -2.54 -14.42 -14.57
C PRO A 201 -2.99 -12.97 -14.29
N ALA A 202 -3.85 -12.46 -15.18
CA ALA A 202 -4.50 -11.16 -15.07
C ALA A 202 -5.84 -11.24 -14.32
#